data_AF-A0A085U7Z7-F1
#
_entry.id   AF-A0A085U7Z7-F1
#
_cell.length_a   1.000
_cell.length_b   1.000
_cell.length_c   1.000
_cell.angle_alpha   90.00
_cell.angle_beta   90.00
_cell.angle_gamma   90.00
#
_symmetry.space_group_name_H-M   'P 1'
#
loop_
_entity.id
_entity.type
_entity.pdbx_description
1 polymer ?
#
loop_
_entity_poly.entity_id
_entity_poly.type
_entity_poly.pdbx_seq_one_letter_code
_entity_poly.pdbx_strand_id
1 'polypeptide(L)' 'MISDKYGDGPDPYTYPNSQVLINKFDITDDSQFVEMEQDFSELAIMDIEFSPPPYDLLYWRSLH' A
#
# COMPACT_ATOMS: atom_id res chain seq x y z
N MET A 1 16.28 15.82 4.18
CA MET A 1 17.17 14.66 4.47
C MET A 1 16.29 13.43 4.45
N ILE A 2 16.45 12.57 3.44
CA ILE A 2 15.71 11.32 3.32
C ILE A 2 16.34 10.35 4.31
N SER A 3 15.69 10.18 5.46
CA SER A 3 16.06 9.18 6.45
C SER A 3 15.54 7.83 5.97
N ASP A 4 16.39 7.14 5.23
CA ASP A 4 16.28 5.70 4.99
C ASP A 4 16.24 4.99 6.36
N LYS A 5 15.09 4.38 6.67
CA LYS A 5 14.86 3.66 7.93
C LYS A 5 15.31 2.19 7.87
N TYR A 6 15.66 1.65 6.71
CA TYR A 6 15.78 0.20 6.51
C TYR A 6 16.99 -0.29 5.71
N GLY A 7 17.85 0.57 5.18
CA GLY A 7 19.17 0.19 4.69
C GLY A 7 19.47 0.66 3.27
N ASP A 8 20.75 1.02 3.10
CA ASP A 8 21.36 1.69 1.94
C ASP A 8 21.07 0.97 0.61
N GLY A 9 19.99 1.38 -0.05
CA GLY A 9 19.60 0.91 -1.38
C GLY A 9 18.27 1.51 -1.85
N PRO A 10 18.09 1.72 -3.16
CA PRO A 10 16.77 2.09 -3.68
C PRO A 10 15.77 0.96 -3.36
N ASP A 11 14.66 1.31 -2.71
CA ASP A 11 13.58 0.36 -2.43
C ASP A 11 13.01 -0.15 -3.77
N PRO A 12 12.98 -1.47 -4.03
CA PRO A 12 12.44 -2.01 -5.29
C PRO A 12 10.94 -1.71 -5.48
N TYR A 13 10.23 -1.32 -4.42
CA TYR A 13 8.82 -0.99 -4.46
C TYR A 13 8.54 0.51 -4.62
N THR A 14 9.55 1.38 -4.59
CA THR A 14 9.36 2.82 -4.80
C THR A 14 9.87 3.27 -6.16
N TYR A 15 9.35 4.40 -6.65
CA TYR A 15 9.92 5.03 -7.84
C TYR A 15 11.35 5.51 -7.58
N PRO A 16 12.23 5.54 -8.60
CA PRO A 16 13.58 6.06 -8.44
C PRO A 16 13.59 7.49 -7.88
N ASN A 17 14.34 7.70 -6.80
CA ASN A 17 14.44 8.98 -6.08
C ASN A 17 13.12 9.48 -5.47
N SER A 18 12.14 8.60 -5.25
CA SER A 18 10.88 8.91 -4.59
C SER A 18 10.63 7.97 -3.42
N GLN A 19 9.84 8.44 -2.46
CA GLN A 19 9.28 7.63 -1.37
C GLN A 19 7.92 7.04 -1.75
N VAL A 20 7.38 7.39 -2.92
CA VAL A 20 6.08 6.91 -3.41
C VAL A 20 6.23 5.50 -3.96
N LEU A 21 5.32 4.61 -3.53
CA LEU A 21 5.26 3.24 -3.99
C LEU A 21 4.79 3.17 -5.45
N ILE A 22 5.37 2.25 -6.20
CA ILE A 22 4.95 1.92 -7.56
C ILE A 22 3.49 1.44 -7.50
N ASN A 23 2.61 2.15 -8.20
CA ASN A 23 1.17 1.95 -8.14
C ASN A 23 0.57 1.84 -9.54
N LYS A 24 -0.66 1.30 -9.61
CA LYS A 24 -1.35 1.04 -10.88
C LYS A 24 -1.82 2.30 -11.61
N PHE A 25 -1.70 3.47 -10.97
CA PHE A 25 -2.21 4.75 -11.47
C PHE A 25 -1.09 5.70 -11.89
N ASP A 26 0.16 5.24 -11.86
CA ASP A 26 1.36 6.01 -12.20
C ASP A 26 1.49 7.33 -11.41
N ILE A 27 0.96 7.35 -10.18
CA ILE A 27 1.03 8.52 -9.30
C ILE A 27 2.42 8.58 -8.68
N THR A 28 3.14 9.68 -8.93
CA THR A 28 4.46 9.94 -8.34
C THR A 28 4.45 11.04 -7.28
N ASP A 29 3.31 11.72 -7.11
CA ASP A 29 3.10 12.74 -6.09
C ASP A 29 2.67 12.09 -4.77
N ASP A 30 3.37 12.42 -3.68
CA ASP A 30 3.17 11.79 -2.37
C ASP A 30 1.77 12.08 -1.79
N SER A 31 1.30 13.32 -1.93
CA SER A 31 0.00 13.71 -1.38
C SER A 31 -1.17 13.05 -2.11
N GLN A 32 -1.09 13.00 -3.44
CA GLN A 32 -2.08 12.30 -4.26
C GLN A 32 -2.04 10.79 -4.03
N PHE A 33 -0.85 10.21 -3.80
CA PHE A 33 -0.73 8.78 -3.53
C PHE A 33 -1.40 8.39 -2.21
N VAL A 34 -1.20 9.20 -1.15
CA VAL A 34 -1.82 8.95 0.15
C VAL A 34 -3.34 9.10 0.08
N GLU A 35 -3.86 10.14 -0.56
CA GLU A 35 -5.31 10.34 -0.73
C GLU A 35 -5.93 9.18 -1.51
N MET A 36 -5.31 8.80 -2.62
CA MET A 36 -5.76 7.66 -3.43
C MET A 36 -5.75 6.35 -2.62
N GLU A 37 -4.67 6.03 -1.89
CA GLU A 37 -4.59 4.81 -1.09
C GLU A 37 -5.69 4.76 -0.03
N GLN A 38 -5.92 5.87 0.67
CA GLN A 38 -6.98 5.99 1.65
C GLN A 38 -8.36 5.76 1.02
N ASP A 39 -8.67 6.43 -0.08
CA ASP A 39 -9.97 6.31 -0.76
C ASP A 39 -10.26 4.86 -1.18
N PHE A 40 -9.27 4.18 -1.76
CA PHE A 40 -9.45 2.77 -2.18
C PHE A 40 -9.56 1.83 -0.99
N SER A 41 -8.79 2.05 0.07
CA SER A 41 -8.88 1.27 1.30
C SER A 41 -10.25 1.43 1.95
N GLU A 42 -10.81 2.64 1.99
CA GLU A 42 -12.16 2.91 2.49
C GLU A 42 -13.23 2.19 1.65
N LEU A 43 -13.15 2.27 0.32
CA LEU A 43 -14.06 1.55 -0.57
C LEU A 43 -13.97 0.03 -0.40
N ALA A 44 -12.75 -0.52 -0.30
CA ALA A 44 -12.55 -1.96 -0.12
C ALA A 44 -13.15 -2.46 1.20
N ILE A 45 -12.99 -1.71 2.30
CA ILE A 45 -13.57 -2.07 3.60
C ILE A 45 -15.10 -2.14 3.55
N MET A 46 -15.75 -1.31 2.74
CA MET A 46 -17.22 -1.36 2.58
C MET A 46 -17.70 -2.68 1.97
N ASP A 47 -16.87 -3.35 1.18
CA ASP A 47 -17.18 -4.62 0.51
C ASP A 47 -16.71 -5.85 1.31
N ILE A 48 -15.91 -5.67 2.37
CA ILE A 48 -15.40 -6.77 3.20
C ILE A 48 -16.48 -7.21 4.20
N GLU A 49 -17.01 -8.41 4.00
CA GLU A 49 -17.92 -9.04 4.95
C GLU A 49 -17.18 -9.81 6.05
N PHE A 50 -17.83 -9.94 7.20
CA PHE A 50 -17.29 -10.75 8.30
C PHE A 50 -17.27 -12.24 7.94
N SER A 51 -16.08 -12.85 8.01
CA SER A 51 -15.91 -14.30 7.95
C SER A 51 -15.62 -14.87 9.34
N PRO A 52 -16.21 -16.01 9.74
CA PRO A 52 -15.77 -16.72 10.92
C PRO A 52 -14.35 -17.30 10.74
N PRO A 53 -13.63 -17.60 11.85
CA PRO A 53 -12.34 -18.26 11.82
C PRO A 53 -12.42 -19.66 11.18
N PRO A 54 -11.30 -20.22 10.67
CA PRO A 54 -9.90 -19.84 10.93
C PRO A 54 -9.33 -18.77 9.97
N TYR A 55 -8.49 -17.87 10.51
CA TYR A 55 -7.78 -16.84 9.74
C TYR A 55 -6.35 -17.28 9.43
N ASP A 56 -6.17 -17.99 8.32
CA ASP A 56 -4.85 -18.39 7.83
C ASP A 56 -4.19 -17.29 6.98
N LEU A 57 -2.95 -17.54 6.53
CA LEU A 57 -2.22 -16.58 5.68
C LEU A 57 -2.95 -16.28 4.36
N LEU A 58 -3.69 -17.26 3.83
CA LEU A 58 -4.44 -17.08 2.58
C LEU A 58 -5.61 -16.12 2.78
N TYR A 59 -6.29 -16.22 3.93
CA TYR A 59 -7.32 -15.28 4.35
C TYR A 59 -6.77 -13.86 4.45
N TRP A 60 -5.66 -13.66 5.17
CA TRP A 60 -5.04 -12.33 5.29
C TRP A 60 -4.59 -11.75 3.93
N ARG A 61 -4.05 -12.59 3.05
CA ARG A 61 -3.67 -12.19 1.68
C ARG A 61 -4.88 -11.88 0.80
N SER A 62 -6.06 -12.38 1.11
CA SER A 62 -7.27 -12.04 0.36
C SER A 62 -7.87 -10.69 0.76
N LEU A 63 -7.57 -10.23 1.98
CA LEU A 63 -7.98 -8.92 2.49
C LEU A 63 -7.01 -7.79 2.11
N HIS A 64 -5.72 -8.12 1.97
CA HIS A 64 -4.66 -7.22 1.52
C HIS A 64 -4.66 -7.07 -0.01
#